data_AF-Q3AX43-F1
#
_entry.id   AF-Q3AX43-F1
#
_cell.length_a   1.000
_cell.length_b   1.000
_cell.length_c   1.000
_cell.angle_alpha   90.00
_cell.angle_beta   90.00
_cell.angle_gamma   90.00
#
_symmetry.space_group_name_H-M   'P 1'
#
loop_
_entity.id
_entity.type
_entity.pdbx_description
1 polymer ?
#
loop_
_entity_poly.entity_id
_entity_poly.type
_entity_poly.pdbx_seq_one_letter_code
_entity_poly.pdbx_strand_id
1 'polypeptide(L)' 'MREWTDEFITDAQQELVGMVKDWKYDYGADDKACSAMLLWMVLKLNPKAEIDPKMFQG' A
#
# COMPACT_ATOMS: atom_id res chain seq x y z
N MET A 1 -14.27 -15.83 2.61
CA MET A 1 -12.87 -15.39 2.45
C MET A 1 -12.49 -15.80 1.04
N ARG A 2 -12.15 -14.87 0.13
CA ARG A 2 -11.62 -15.29 -1.19
C ARG A 2 -10.30 -16.01 -0.94
N GLU A 3 -10.04 -17.08 -1.67
CA GLU A 3 -8.73 -17.73 -1.63
C GLU A 3 -7.67 -16.72 -2.07
N TRP A 4 -6.53 -16.71 -1.38
CA TRP A 4 -5.38 -15.88 -1.72
C TRP A 4 -4.66 -16.50 -2.92
N THR A 5 -5.31 -16.47 -4.08
CA THR A 5 -4.73 -16.93 -5.34
C THR A 5 -3.74 -15.89 -5.87
N ASP A 6 -2.80 -16.31 -6.71
CA ASP A 6 -1.84 -15.40 -7.35
C ASP A 6 -2.54 -14.30 -8.18
N GLU A 7 -3.68 -14.63 -8.80
CA GLU A 7 -4.54 -13.70 -9.52
C GLU A 7 -5.13 -12.65 -8.57
N PHE A 8 -5.71 -13.07 -7.45
CA PHE A 8 -6.24 -12.15 -6.44
C PHE A 8 -5.16 -11.22 -5.88
N ILE A 9 -3.96 -11.76 -5.61
CA ILE A 9 -2.83 -10.96 -5.12
C ILE A 9 -2.41 -9.93 -6.18
N THR A 10 -2.34 -10.33 -7.45
CA THR A 10 -1.96 -9.45 -8.55
C THR A 10 -2.96 -8.31 -8.74
N ASP A 11 -4.26 -8.63 -8.76
CA ASP A 11 -5.33 -7.64 -8.90
C ASP A 11 -5.33 -6.65 -7.73
N ALA A 12 -5.23 -7.15 -6.50
CA ALA A 12 -5.18 -6.31 -5.31
C ALA A 12 -3.96 -5.37 -5.31
N GLN A 13 -2.80 -5.83 -5.81
CA GLN A 13 -1.61 -4.98 -5.96
C GLN A 13 -1.82 -3.88 -7.01
N GLN A 14 -2.44 -4.20 -8.15
CA GLN A 14 -2.73 -3.21 -9.20
C GLN A 14 -3.72 -2.15 -8.71
N GLU A 15 -4.79 -2.56 -8.03
CA GLU A 15 -5.76 -1.64 -7.42
C GLU A 15 -5.09 -0.69 -6.41
N LEU A 16 -4.22 -1.24 -5.54
CA LEU A 16 -3.51 -0.45 -4.55
C LEU A 16 -2.55 0.57 -5.19
N VAL A 17 -1.83 0.18 -6.25
CA VAL A 17 -0.97 1.10 -7.01
C VAL A 17 -1.80 2.19 -7.69
N GLY A 18 -2.96 1.84 -8.26
CA GLY A 18 -3.89 2.80 -8.85
C GLY A 18 -4.33 3.87 -7.86
N MET A 19 -4.82 3.44 -6.69
CA MET A 19 -5.26 4.34 -5.63
C MET A 19 -4.16 5.33 -5.19
N VAL A 20 -2.91 4.87 -5.08
CA VAL A 20 -1.77 5.73 -4.71
C VAL A 20 -1.46 6.75 -5.80
N LYS A 21 -1.53 6.34 -7.08
CA LYS A 21 -1.33 7.25 -8.21
C LYS A 21 -2.40 8.33 -8.25
N ASP A 22 -3.66 7.95 -8.06
CA ASP A 22 -4.78 8.88 -8.02
C ASP A 22 -4.61 9.88 -6.87
N TRP A 23 -4.19 9.41 -5.70
CA TRP A 23 -3.88 10.31 -4.58
C TRP A 23 -2.77 11.31 -4.85
N LYS A 24 -1.69 10.87 -5.50
CA LYS A 24 -0.59 11.76 -5.90
C LYS A 24 -1.06 12.79 -6.94
N TYR A 25 -1.88 12.36 -7.89
CA TYR A 25 -2.39 13.23 -8.96
C TYR A 25 -3.45 14.22 -8.47
N ASP A 26 -4.45 13.75 -7.73
CA ASP A 26 -5.62 14.53 -7.31
C ASP A 26 -5.32 15.48 -6.15
N TYR A 27 -4.44 15.07 -5.22
CA TYR A 27 -4.19 15.81 -3.98
C TYR A 27 -2.77 16.36 -3.86
N GLY A 28 -1.92 16.15 -4.87
CA GLY A 28 -0.52 16.60 -4.85
C GLY A 28 0.31 15.97 -3.74
N ALA A 29 -0.07 14.79 -3.26
CA ALA A 29 0.61 14.09 -2.18
C ALA A 29 2.04 13.73 -2.61
N ASP A 30 3.03 14.04 -1.76
CA ASP A 30 4.40 13.59 -1.98
C ASP A 30 4.54 12.08 -1.72
N ASP A 31 5.65 11.49 -2.21
CA ASP A 31 5.88 10.06 -2.09
C ASP A 31 5.93 9.60 -0.63
N LYS A 32 6.39 10.47 0.27
CA LYS A 32 6.45 10.20 1.71
C LYS A 32 5.06 10.09 2.34
N ALA A 33 4.14 10.99 1.99
CA ALA A 33 2.75 10.96 2.43
C ALA A 33 2.03 9.71 1.91
N CYS A 34 2.25 9.37 0.64
CA CYS A 34 1.73 8.14 0.04
C CYS A 34 2.24 6.88 0.77
N SER A 35 3.55 6.77 1.00
CA SER A 35 4.12 5.64 1.74
C SER A 35 3.61 5.55 3.19
N ALA A 36 3.43 6.68 3.87
CA ALA A 36 2.90 6.72 5.23
C ALA A 36 1.45 6.22 5.30
N MET A 37 0.63 6.53 4.30
CA MET A 37 -0.76 6.10 4.27
C MET A 37 -0.90 4.61 3.94
N LEU A 38 -0.10 4.10 3.00
CA LEU A 38 -0.01 2.67 2.74
C LEU A 38 0.43 1.89 3.99
N LEU A 39 1.44 2.41 4.70
CA LEU A 39 1.90 1.85 5.96
C LEU A 39 0.78 1.82 7.01
N TRP A 40 0.03 2.93 7.15
CA TRP A 40 -1.13 2.98 8.04
C TRP A 40 -2.18 1.92 7.67
N MET A 41 -2.50 1.75 6.38
CA MET A 41 -3.44 0.72 5.95
C MET A 41 -2.97 -0.70 6.28
N VAL A 42 -1.69 -1.01 6.04
CA VAL A 42 -1.11 -2.31 6.39
C VAL A 42 -1.26 -2.59 7.88
N LEU A 43 -0.92 -1.62 8.75
CA LEU A 43 -1.05 -1.77 10.20
C LEU A 43 -2.50 -1.91 10.66
N LYS A 44 -3.47 -1.30 9.96
CA LYS A 44 -4.89 -1.45 10.27
C LYS A 44 -5.43 -2.82 9.86
N LEU A 45 -4.98 -3.37 8.74
CA LEU A 45 -5.42 -4.66 8.22
C LEU A 45 -4.70 -5.84 8.91
N ASN A 46 -3.42 -5.67 9.23
CA ASN A 46 -2.61 -6.63 9.95
C ASN A 46 -1.78 -5.93 11.04
N PRO A 47 -2.34 -5.78 12.26
CA PRO A 47 -1.65 -5.12 13.37
C PRO A 47 -0.35 -5.80 13.83
N LYS A 48 -0.09 -7.03 13.38
CA LYS A 48 1.12 -7.81 13.68
C LYS A 48 2.09 -7.88 12.51
N ALA A 49 1.86 -7.11 11.44
CA ALA A 49 2.77 -7.06 10.31
C ALA A 49 4.16 -6.60 10.77
N GLU A 50 5.17 -7.42 10.52
CA GLU A 50 6.57 -7.01 10.65
C GLU A 50 6.96 -6.27 9.37
N ILE A 51 7.34 -5.01 9.52
CA ILE A 51 7.67 -4.14 8.39
C ILE A 51 9.14 -3.78 8.51
N ASP A 52 9.93 -4.17 7.51
CA ASP A 52 11.35 -3.85 7.47
C ASP A 52 11.54 -2.34 7.30
N PRO A 53 12.11 -1.63 8.29
CA PRO A 53 12.33 -0.19 8.20
C PRO A 53 13.23 0.22 7.04
N LYS A 54 14.04 -0.71 6.51
CA LYS A 54 14.92 -0.46 5.36
C LYS A 54 14.14 -0.22 4.06
N MET A 55 12.88 -0.63 3.98
CA MET A 55 12.02 -0.37 2.82
C MET A 55 11.71 1.13 2.64
N PHE A 56 12.00 1.98 3.63
CA PHE A 56 11.73 3.42 3.60
C PHE A 56 13.00 4.27 3.55
N GLN A 57 14.18 3.67 3.40
CA GLN A 57 15.46 4.36 3.24
C GLN A 57 15.74 4.55 1.74
N GLY A 58 15.12 5.57 1.15
CA GLY A 58 15.44 6.10 -0.18
C GLY A 58 16.29 7.35 -0.09
#